data_AF-A0A059CA72-F1
#
_entry.id   AF-A0A059CA72-F1
#
_cell.length_a   1.000
_cell.length_b   1.000
_cell.length_c   1.000
_cell.angle_alpha   90.00
_cell.angle_beta   90.00
_cell.angle_gamma   90.00
#
_symmetry.space_group_name_H-M   'P 1'
#
loop_
_entity.id
_entity.type
_entity.pdbx_description
1 polymer ?
#
loop_
_entity_poly.entity_id
_entity_poly.type
_entity_poly.pdbx_seq_one_letter_code
_entity_poly.pdbx_strand_id
1 'polypeptide(L)'
;TSQTDKNKHLQNANSLSSTNNKWSISSHQTLVSTPSKDHTRPAEKRNLATEEDIRGRHERRLEEVKQLLKQVRGDSLESLVTVDALQRLAIDYHFEDEIEAILQRHLLISSSRSHSRPIDADNLHEAALRFRLLRQGGYPVPSGE
;
A
#
# COMPACT_ATOMS: atom_id res chain seq x y z
N THR A 1 -36.32 13.50 60.67
CA THR A 1 -36.28 14.95 60.97
C THR A 1 -35.89 15.67 59.69
N SER A 2 -36.90 16.18 58.99
CA SER A 2 -37.09 17.63 58.76
C SER A 2 -36.11 18.15 57.68
N GLN A 3 -36.55 18.39 56.44
CA GLN A 3 -37.08 19.70 55.97
C GLN A 3 -36.24 20.88 56.51
N THR A 4 -35.76 21.84 55.71
CA THR A 4 -36.59 22.70 54.85
C THR A 4 -35.69 23.61 54.00
N ASP A 5 -36.17 23.84 52.77
CA ASP A 5 -35.96 24.90 51.79
C ASP A 5 -35.18 26.18 52.15
N LYS A 6 -34.52 26.76 51.13
CA LYS A 6 -34.95 28.06 50.58
C LYS A 6 -34.37 28.36 49.19
N ASN A 7 -35.34 28.60 48.32
CA ASN A 7 -35.30 28.99 46.91
C ASN A 7 -35.06 30.50 46.74
N LYS A 8 -34.49 30.91 45.58
CA LYS A 8 -34.58 32.23 44.86
C LYS A 8 -33.34 32.39 43.98
N HIS A 9 -33.34 32.90 42.75
CA HIS A 9 -34.37 33.33 41.79
C HIS A 9 -33.64 33.63 40.46
N LEU A 10 -34.11 33.02 39.37
CA LEU A 10 -34.12 33.39 37.94
C LEU A 10 -33.06 34.36 37.35
N GLN A 11 -32.45 33.95 36.22
CA GLN A 11 -32.57 34.54 34.84
C GLN A 11 -31.68 33.69 33.90
N ASN A 12 -32.24 32.79 33.08
CA ASN A 12 -32.55 32.97 31.65
C ASN A 12 -31.41 33.53 30.78
N ALA A 13 -30.76 32.67 29.99
CA ALA A 13 -30.26 32.95 28.65
C ALA A 13 -29.83 31.65 27.95
N ASN A 14 -30.79 31.04 27.25
CA ASN A 14 -30.67 30.36 25.95
C ASN A 14 -29.33 29.68 25.59
N SER A 15 -29.35 28.36 25.75
CA SER A 15 -28.95 27.33 24.77
C SER A 15 -28.07 27.79 23.59
N LEU A 16 -26.78 27.47 23.62
CA LEU A 16 -25.95 27.33 22.43
C LEU A 16 -25.94 25.87 21.99
N SER A 17 -27.05 25.42 21.41
CA SER A 17 -27.05 24.24 20.55
C SER A 17 -26.54 24.66 19.18
N SER A 18 -25.29 24.31 18.86
CA SER A 18 -24.74 24.43 17.52
C SER A 18 -25.47 23.44 16.62
N THR A 19 -26.55 23.90 15.98
CA THR A 19 -27.33 23.10 15.05
C THR A 19 -26.99 23.48 13.61
N ASN A 20 -26.32 22.53 12.95
CA ASN A 20 -26.75 21.88 11.72
C ASN A 20 -26.79 22.73 10.43
N ASN A 21 -25.82 22.44 9.55
CA ASN A 21 -25.90 22.37 8.09
C ASN A 21 -27.04 23.15 7.41
N LYS A 22 -26.70 24.37 6.98
CA LYS A 22 -27.55 25.22 6.13
C LYS A 22 -26.89 25.46 4.77
N TRP A 23 -26.84 24.42 3.95
CA TRP A 23 -26.70 24.57 2.51
C TRP A 23 -28.07 24.95 1.96
N SER A 24 -28.41 26.23 2.00
CA SER A 24 -29.64 26.74 1.37
C SER A 24 -29.30 27.21 -0.04
N ILE A 25 -29.72 26.45 -1.05
CA ILE A 25 -29.74 26.91 -2.43
C ILE A 25 -30.84 27.97 -2.52
N SER A 26 -30.43 29.22 -2.76
CA SER A 26 -31.36 30.32 -3.07
C SER A 26 -32.14 29.96 -4.32
N SER A 27 -33.43 29.66 -4.16
CA SER A 27 -34.32 29.49 -5.30
C SER A 27 -34.57 30.87 -5.92
N HIS A 28 -34.66 30.91 -7.25
CA HIS A 28 -35.01 32.08 -8.07
C HIS A 28 -33.85 33.04 -8.43
N GLN A 29 -32.81 32.50 -9.08
CA GLN A 29 -32.17 33.25 -10.18
C GLN A 29 -32.52 32.54 -11.49
N THR A 30 -33.51 33.07 -12.18
CA THR A 30 -33.89 32.65 -13.53
C THR A 30 -32.74 33.05 -14.47
N LEU A 31 -31.80 32.14 -14.67
CA LEU A 31 -30.80 32.27 -15.72
C LEU A 31 -31.48 31.88 -17.04
N VAL A 32 -31.82 32.87 -17.85
CA VAL A 32 -32.16 32.65 -19.25
C VAL A 32 -30.91 32.07 -19.92
N SER A 33 -30.96 30.79 -20.27
CA SER A 33 -29.95 30.17 -21.12
C SER A 33 -30.01 30.81 -22.50
N THR A 34 -29.00 31.62 -22.83
CA THR A 34 -28.73 31.94 -24.23
C THR A 34 -28.12 30.69 -24.89
N PRO A 35 -28.50 30.34 -26.13
CA PRO A 35 -27.88 29.22 -26.83
C PRO A 35 -26.40 29.53 -26.99
N SER A 36 -25.55 28.75 -26.32
CA SER A 36 -24.11 28.83 -26.49
C SER A 36 -23.78 28.53 -27.95
N LYS A 37 -23.10 29.47 -28.60
CA LYS A 37 -22.65 29.34 -29.98
C LYS A 37 -21.61 28.22 -30.01
N ASP A 38 -21.98 27.05 -30.54
CA ASP A 38 -21.10 25.90 -30.67
C ASP A 38 -19.80 26.30 -31.39
N HIS A 39 -18.77 26.58 -30.61
CA HIS A 39 -17.41 26.40 -31.09
C HIS A 39 -17.18 24.90 -31.02
N THR A 40 -17.44 24.22 -32.14
CA THR A 40 -16.94 22.87 -32.38
C THR A 40 -15.43 22.92 -32.19
N ARG A 41 -14.98 22.60 -30.98
CA ARG A 41 -13.57 22.40 -30.67
C ARG A 41 -13.13 21.27 -31.59
N PRO A 42 -12.14 21.47 -32.48
CA PRO A 42 -11.56 20.36 -33.20
C PRO A 42 -11.17 19.33 -32.15
N ALA A 43 -11.60 18.09 -32.31
CA ALA A 43 -11.17 17.02 -31.44
C ALA A 43 -9.64 16.89 -31.63
N GLU A 44 -8.88 17.60 -30.80
CA GLU A 44 -7.49 17.26 -30.54
C GLU A 44 -7.53 15.80 -30.11
N LYS A 45 -7.12 14.93 -31.03
CA LYS A 45 -6.88 13.53 -30.77
C LYS A 45 -5.78 13.50 -29.72
N ARG A 46 -6.18 13.48 -28.45
CA ARG A 46 -5.28 13.12 -27.36
C ARG A 46 -4.75 11.75 -27.77
N ASN A 47 -3.44 11.61 -27.90
CA ASN A 47 -2.78 10.33 -28.11
C ASN A 47 -3.08 9.47 -26.88
N LEU A 48 -4.25 8.82 -26.86
CA LEU A 48 -4.65 7.89 -25.83
C LEU A 48 -3.94 6.59 -26.18
N ALA A 49 -3.02 6.16 -25.31
CA ALA A 49 -2.41 4.83 -25.43
C ALA A 49 -3.51 3.79 -25.60
N THR A 50 -3.38 2.93 -26.60
CA THR A 50 -4.33 1.85 -26.82
C THR A 50 -4.19 0.83 -25.69
N GLU A 51 -5.24 0.06 -25.43
CA GLU A 51 -5.21 -1.00 -24.42
C GLU A 51 -4.07 -2.01 -24.69
N GLU A 52 -3.81 -2.29 -25.97
CA GLU A 52 -2.71 -3.15 -26.40
C GLU A 52 -1.34 -2.57 -26.07
N ASP A 53 -1.16 -1.26 -26.21
CA ASP A 53 0.08 -0.56 -25.85
C ASP A 53 0.28 -0.51 -24.33
N ILE A 54 -0.78 -0.35 -23.54
CA ILE A 54 -0.72 -0.45 -22.07
C ILE A 54 -0.32 -1.87 -21.65
N ARG A 55 -0.97 -2.90 -22.20
CA ARG A 55 -0.67 -4.30 -21.92
C ARG A 55 0.75 -4.68 -22.32
N GLY A 56 1.19 -4.30 -23.53
CA GLY A 56 2.54 -4.59 -24.01
C GLY A 56 3.63 -3.95 -23.15
N ARG A 57 3.40 -2.72 -22.64
CA ARG A 57 4.32 -2.11 -21.66
C ARG A 57 4.31 -2.83 -20.32
N HIS A 58 3.15 -3.30 -19.87
CA HIS A 58 3.03 -4.05 -18.61
C HIS A 58 3.82 -5.36 -18.67
N GLU A 59 3.61 -6.17 -19.71
CA GLU A 59 4.32 -7.43 -19.93
C GLU A 59 5.83 -7.23 -20.00
N ARG A 60 6.30 -6.18 -20.70
CA ARG A 60 7.72 -5.86 -20.78
C ARG A 60 8.33 -5.57 -19.41
N ARG A 61 7.63 -4.81 -18.56
CA ARG A 61 8.11 -4.49 -17.20
C ARG A 61 8.17 -5.74 -16.32
N LEU A 62 7.19 -6.63 -16.42
CA LEU A 62 7.24 -7.90 -15.69
C LEU A 62 8.44 -8.74 -16.11
N GLU A 63 8.74 -8.80 -17.41
CA GLU A 63 9.91 -9.52 -17.92
C GLU A 63 11.23 -8.90 -17.45
N GLU A 64 11.34 -7.56 -17.42
CA GLU A 64 12.50 -6.86 -16.87
C GLU A 64 12.74 -7.24 -15.40
N VAL A 65 11.68 -7.30 -14.59
CA VAL A 65 11.76 -7.73 -13.18
C VAL A 65 12.17 -9.20 -13.07
N LYS A 66 11.65 -10.09 -13.94
CA LYS A 66 12.08 -11.51 -13.99
C LYS A 66 13.57 -11.64 -14.25
N GLN A 67 14.09 -10.87 -15.20
CA GLN A 67 15.52 -10.88 -15.52
C GLN A 67 16.36 -10.37 -14.36
N LEU A 68 15.89 -9.32 -13.67
CA LEU A 68 16.55 -8.80 -12.47
C LEU A 68 16.62 -9.87 -11.37
N LEU A 69 15.52 -10.57 -11.09
CA LEU A 69 15.50 -11.66 -10.10
C LEU A 69 16.48 -12.79 -10.44
N LYS A 70 16.63 -13.12 -11.73
CA LYS A 70 17.59 -14.13 -12.20
C LYS A 70 19.05 -13.67 -12.10
N GLN A 71 19.30 -12.37 -12.22
CA GLN A 71 20.64 -11.80 -12.15
C GLN A 71 21.10 -11.54 -10.71
N VAL A 72 20.17 -11.19 -9.83
CA VAL A 72 20.47 -10.99 -8.41
C VAL A 72 21.01 -12.29 -7.82
N ARG A 73 22.08 -12.18 -7.04
CA ARG A 73 22.60 -13.32 -6.28
C ARG A 73 21.55 -13.74 -5.27
N GLY A 74 20.93 -14.90 -5.46
CA GLY A 74 19.81 -15.34 -4.61
C GLY A 74 20.18 -15.68 -3.16
N ASP A 75 21.43 -15.45 -2.74
CA ASP A 75 21.90 -15.52 -1.35
C ASP A 75 22.12 -14.14 -0.72
N SER A 76 21.91 -13.05 -1.46
CA SER A 76 22.13 -11.68 -0.98
C SER A 76 20.93 -11.11 -0.24
N LEU A 77 21.17 -10.14 0.63
CA LEU A 77 20.12 -9.32 1.25
C LEU A 77 19.23 -8.64 0.19
N GLU A 78 19.81 -8.18 -0.93
CA GLU A 78 19.09 -7.53 -2.03
C GLU A 78 18.02 -8.45 -2.64
N SER A 79 18.28 -9.76 -2.70
CA SER A 79 17.29 -10.73 -3.17
C SER A 79 16.08 -10.80 -2.24
N LEU A 80 16.29 -10.81 -0.92
CA LEU A 80 15.22 -10.79 0.08
C LEU A 80 14.43 -9.48 0.05
N VAL A 81 15.12 -8.34 -0.11
CA VAL A 81 14.47 -7.02 -0.23
C VAL A 81 13.60 -6.95 -1.48
N THR A 82 14.06 -7.55 -2.59
CA THR A 82 13.30 -7.59 -3.83
C THR A 82 12.04 -8.46 -3.66
N VAL A 83 12.15 -9.64 -3.06
CA VAL A 83 11.00 -10.49 -2.74
C VAL A 83 9.99 -9.75 -1.85
N ASP A 84 10.47 -9.08 -0.81
CA ASP A 84 9.61 -8.28 0.07
C ASP A 84 8.88 -7.15 -0.68
N ALA A 85 9.58 -6.47 -1.59
CA ALA A 85 8.98 -5.43 -2.41
C ALA A 85 7.87 -5.99 -3.31
N LEU A 86 8.09 -7.14 -3.95
CA LEU A 86 7.09 -7.79 -4.81
C LEU A 86 5.83 -8.18 -4.04
N GLN A 87 5.98 -8.72 -2.84
CA GLN A 87 4.86 -9.08 -1.96
C GLN A 87 4.10 -7.84 -1.47
N ARG A 88 4.81 -6.77 -1.09
CA ARG A 88 4.18 -5.50 -0.65
C ARG A 88 3.46 -4.78 -1.79
N LEU A 89 3.89 -5.01 -3.03
CA LEU A 89 3.22 -4.53 -4.24
C LEU A 89 2.09 -5.47 -4.70
N ALA A 90 1.92 -6.64 -4.08
CA ALA A 90 0.93 -7.67 -4.44
C ALA A 90 1.02 -8.11 -5.91
N ILE A 91 2.25 -8.24 -6.43
CA ILE A 91 2.55 -8.72 -7.79
C ILE A 91 3.44 -9.97 -7.80
N ASP A 92 3.69 -10.53 -6.63
CA ASP A 92 4.54 -11.70 -6.40
C ASP A 92 4.07 -12.96 -7.15
N TYR A 93 2.75 -13.08 -7.40
CA TYR A 93 2.17 -14.18 -8.19
C TYR A 93 2.68 -14.26 -9.64
N HIS A 94 3.31 -13.21 -10.18
CA HIS A 94 3.96 -13.26 -11.49
C HIS A 94 5.34 -13.93 -11.47
N PHE A 95 5.90 -14.16 -10.27
CA PHE A 95 7.30 -14.53 -10.03
C PHE A 95 7.45 -15.71 -9.06
N GLU A 96 6.43 -16.57 -8.95
CA GLU A 96 6.38 -17.65 -7.94
C GLU A 96 7.62 -18.55 -7.97
N ASP A 97 8.04 -18.99 -9.15
CA ASP A 97 9.22 -19.85 -9.34
C ASP A 97 10.52 -19.15 -8.90
N GLU A 98 10.70 -17.89 -9.28
CA GLU A 98 11.88 -17.12 -8.90
C GLU A 98 11.94 -16.86 -7.39
N ILE A 99 10.79 -16.53 -6.77
CA ILE A 99 10.67 -16.33 -5.34
C ILE A 99 10.97 -17.63 -4.58
N GLU A 100 10.42 -18.76 -5.04
CA GLU A 100 10.66 -20.06 -4.43
C GLU A 100 12.15 -20.40 -4.44
N ALA A 101 12.83 -20.24 -5.58
CA ALA A 101 14.26 -20.51 -5.71
C ALA A 101 15.13 -19.64 -4.78
N ILE A 102 14.77 -18.36 -4.62
CA ILE A 102 15.45 -17.44 -3.69
C ILE A 102 15.25 -17.91 -2.24
N LEU A 103 14.01 -18.20 -1.84
CA LEU A 103 13.69 -18.62 -0.48
C LEU A 103 14.36 -19.96 -0.13
N GLN A 104 14.36 -20.94 -1.04
CA GLN A 104 15.05 -22.21 -0.84
C GLN A 104 16.56 -22.02 -0.62
N ARG A 105 17.22 -21.16 -1.40
CA ARG A 105 18.63 -20.85 -1.21
C ARG A 105 18.88 -20.23 0.17
N HIS A 106 18.03 -19.30 0.60
CA HIS A 106 18.15 -18.70 1.93
C HIS A 106 17.87 -19.68 3.08
N LEU A 107 16.98 -20.66 2.89
CA LEU A 107 16.78 -21.73 3.87
C LEU A 107 18.05 -22.57 4.07
N LEU A 108 18.75 -22.90 2.99
CA LEU A 108 20.02 -23.64 3.04
C LEU A 108 21.10 -22.85 3.78
N ILE A 109 21.17 -21.54 3.56
CA ILE A 109 22.09 -20.63 4.25
C ILE A 109 21.79 -20.62 5.75
N SER A 110 20.53 -20.45 6.14
CA SER A 110 20.10 -20.46 7.54
C SER A 110 20.38 -21.78 8.26
N SER A 111 20.38 -22.90 7.53
CA SER A 111 20.64 -24.23 8.08
C SER A 111 22.14 -24.56 8.15
N SER A 112 22.99 -23.79 7.47
CA SER A 112 24.44 -24.04 7.43
C SER A 112 25.14 -23.40 8.62
N ARG A 113 25.75 -24.24 9.48
CA ARG A 113 26.60 -23.83 10.61
C ARG A 113 27.78 -22.91 10.23
N SER A 114 28.12 -22.82 8.94
CA SER A 114 29.22 -21.98 8.46
C SER A 114 28.84 -20.50 8.29
N HIS A 115 27.56 -20.14 8.43
CA HIS A 115 27.06 -18.78 8.21
C HIS A 115 26.82 -18.00 9.50
N SER A 116 27.38 -18.45 10.63
CA SER A 116 27.37 -17.69 11.88
C SER A 116 28.30 -16.48 11.79
N ARG A 117 27.88 -15.44 11.07
CA ARG A 117 28.50 -14.11 11.13
C ARG A 117 28.15 -13.46 12.46
N PRO A 118 29.05 -12.63 13.03
CA PRO A 118 28.72 -11.78 14.18
C PRO A 118 27.43 -11.00 13.92
N ILE A 119 26.58 -10.87 14.92
CA ILE A 119 25.33 -10.10 14.80
C ILE A 119 25.69 -8.61 14.80
N ASP A 120 25.62 -7.99 13.63
CA ASP A 120 25.57 -6.54 13.43
C ASP A 120 24.13 -6.12 13.00
N ALA A 121 23.89 -4.81 12.87
CA ALA A 121 22.56 -4.30 12.53
C ALA A 121 22.08 -4.78 11.14
N ASP A 122 22.99 -4.87 10.17
CA ASP A 122 22.69 -5.37 8.83
C ASP A 122 22.35 -6.86 8.85
N ASN A 123 23.07 -7.66 9.64
CA ASN A 123 22.78 -9.07 9.87
C ASN A 123 21.45 -9.27 10.62
N LEU A 124 21.08 -8.40 11.56
CA LEU A 124 19.76 -8.46 12.21
C LEU A 124 18.63 -8.18 11.24
N HIS A 125 18.75 -7.14 10.40
CA HIS A 125 17.75 -6.83 9.38
C HIS A 125 17.60 -8.00 8.39
N GLU A 126 18.73 -8.52 7.89
CA GLU A 126 18.76 -9.65 6.97
C GLU A 126 18.16 -10.92 7.59
N ALA A 127 18.55 -11.25 8.83
CA ALA A 127 18.03 -12.42 9.54
C ALA A 127 16.53 -12.31 9.82
N ALA A 128 16.06 -11.14 10.26
CA ALA A 128 14.64 -10.90 10.52
C ALA A 128 13.81 -10.96 9.23
N LEU A 129 14.32 -10.38 8.15
CA LEU A 129 13.68 -10.41 6.83
C LEU A 129 13.57 -11.84 6.31
N ARG A 130 14.69 -12.57 6.33
CA ARG A 130 14.76 -13.98 5.94
C ARG A 130 13.78 -14.84 6.75
N PHE A 131 13.80 -14.72 8.08
CA PHE A 131 12.90 -15.46 8.97
C PHE A 131 11.44 -15.22 8.61
N ARG A 132 11.06 -13.95 8.45
CA ARG A 132 9.68 -13.58 8.09
C ARG A 132 9.27 -14.18 6.74
N LEU A 133 10.08 -13.99 5.70
CA LEU A 133 9.76 -14.46 4.35
C LEU A 133 9.67 -15.99 4.27
N LEU A 134 10.59 -16.71 4.92
CA LEU A 134 10.54 -18.18 4.99
C LEU A 134 9.28 -18.68 5.70
N ARG A 135 8.89 -18.06 6.82
CA ARG A 135 7.66 -18.44 7.52
C ARG A 135 6.40 -18.14 6.71
N GLN A 136 6.38 -17.02 6.00
CA GLN A 136 5.28 -16.67 5.10
C GLN A 136 5.15 -17.69 3.95
N GLY A 137 6.28 -18.18 3.43
CA GLY A 137 6.30 -19.25 2.42
C GLY A 137 6.06 -20.66 2.97
N GLY A 138 5.77 -20.83 4.27
CA GLY A 138 5.50 -22.14 4.86
C GLY A 138 6.74 -23.02 5.13
N TYR A 139 7.95 -22.44 5.03
CA TYR A 139 9.18 -23.18 5.29
C TYR A 139 9.38 -23.42 6.80
N PRO A 140 9.87 -24.62 7.20
CA PRO A 140 10.21 -24.90 8.58
C PRO A 140 11.49 -24.14 8.95
N VAL A 141 11.34 -23.06 9.71
CA VAL A 141 12.48 -22.30 10.23
C VAL A 141 12.73 -22.68 11.70
N PRO A 142 13.93 -23.14 12.07
CA PRO A 142 14.26 -23.43 13.46
C PRO A 142 14.06 -22.18 14.33
N SER A 143 13.40 -22.36 15.47
CA SER A 143 13.41 -21.36 16.55
C SER A 143 14.76 -21.53 17.22
N GLY A 144 15.65 -20.52 17.19
CA GLY A 144 17.01 -20.66 17.72
C GLY A 144 17.02 -21.25 19.13
N GLU A 145 17.92 -22.22 19.36
CA GLU A 145 18.31 -22.69 20.71
C GLU A 145 19.37 -21.76 21.31
#